data_AF-A0A3B8HST3-F1
#
_entry.id   AF-A0A3B8HST3-F1
#
_cell.length_a   1.000
_cell.length_b   1.000
_cell.length_c   1.000
_cell.angle_alpha   90.00
_cell.angle_beta   90.00
_cell.angle_gamma   90.00
#
_symmetry.space_group_name_H-M   'P 1'
#
loop_
_entity.id
_entity.type
_entity.pdbx_description
1 polymer ?
#
loop_
_entity_poly.entity_id
_entity_poly.type
_entity_poly.pdbx_seq_one_letter_code
_entity_poly.pdbx_strand_id
1 'polypeptide(L)'
;MTEVAVIMRDTMTPTMQGSVTCPLSASQAYRLGVEMHGTLITIYNTLAEKCNSKFDLQVVKKMIKQEQDNIVALEKGFTFALNCEVGRFYASGGIELEEDRVAETIADTRQLIQRNLENCRAHMETLENEVATTNIQGETIAVAGQTKEYLRAFYQRLAQLYPAGDIRRAFEDMAELCG
;
A
#
# COMPACT_ATOMS: atom_id res chain seq x y z
N MET A 1 17.22 -39.40 -2.20
CA MET A 1 17.54 -38.06 -2.71
C MET A 1 16.30 -37.57 -3.43
N THR A 2 15.46 -36.81 -2.73
CA THR A 2 14.17 -36.35 -3.24
C THR A 2 14.34 -34.92 -3.71
N GLU A 3 14.13 -34.71 -5.01
CA GLU A 3 14.20 -33.42 -5.68
C GLU A 3 13.13 -32.47 -5.17
N VAL A 4 13.59 -31.25 -4.97
CA VAL A 4 12.85 -30.03 -4.63
C VAL A 4 12.27 -29.43 -5.92
N ALA A 5 11.22 -28.62 -5.75
CA ALA A 5 10.66 -27.63 -6.67
C ALA A 5 9.36 -28.12 -7.36
N VAL A 6 8.30 -27.34 -7.51
CA VAL A 6 8.10 -25.89 -7.47
C VAL A 6 6.69 -25.68 -6.90
N ILE A 7 6.55 -24.99 -5.76
CA ILE A 7 5.23 -24.43 -5.38
C ILE A 7 5.16 -23.08 -6.07
N MET A 8 4.48 -23.03 -7.22
CA MET A 8 4.00 -21.79 -7.80
C MET A 8 3.08 -21.14 -6.76
N ARG A 9 3.55 -20.06 -6.14
CA ARG A 9 2.64 -19.13 -5.47
C ARG A 9 1.94 -18.37 -6.59
N ASP A 10 0.67 -18.67 -6.79
CA ASP A 10 -0.25 -17.79 -7.48
C ASP A 10 -0.24 -16.43 -6.75
N THR A 11 0.57 -15.49 -7.25
CA THR A 11 0.38 -14.07 -7.00
C THR A 11 -0.89 -13.66 -7.75
N MET A 12 -2.05 -13.90 -7.14
CA MET A 12 -3.21 -13.06 -7.41
C MET A 12 -2.84 -11.65 -6.98
N THR A 13 -2.44 -10.79 -7.91
CA THR A 13 -2.32 -9.36 -7.68
C THR A 13 -3.74 -8.81 -7.60
N PRO A 14 -4.23 -8.38 -6.42
CA PRO A 14 -5.51 -7.71 -6.38
C PRO A 14 -5.33 -6.36 -7.09
N THR A 15 -5.94 -6.22 -8.27
CA THR A 15 -6.38 -4.89 -8.71
C THR A 15 -7.35 -4.39 -7.63
N MET A 16 -7.23 -3.14 -7.17
CA MET A 16 -8.15 -2.57 -6.16
C MET A 16 -9.60 -2.52 -6.70
N GLN A 17 -10.30 -3.65 -6.72
CA GLN A 17 -11.71 -3.75 -7.11
C GLN A 17 -12.58 -3.60 -5.88
N GLY A 18 -13.23 -2.44 -5.73
CA GLY A 18 -14.16 -2.13 -4.64
C GLY A 18 -13.94 -0.75 -4.02
N SER A 19 -14.78 -0.38 -3.04
CA SER A 19 -14.51 0.82 -2.23
C SER A 19 -13.36 0.53 -1.26
N VAL A 20 -12.33 1.38 -1.24
CA VAL A 20 -11.30 1.31 -0.20
C VAL A 20 -11.95 1.67 1.12
N THR A 21 -11.99 0.74 2.06
CA THR A 21 -12.59 0.97 3.38
C THR A 21 -11.63 1.73 4.26
N CYS A 22 -12.15 2.73 4.97
CA CYS A 22 -11.44 3.45 6.03
C CYS A 22 -10.83 2.47 7.04
N PRO A 23 -9.49 2.42 7.21
CA PRO A 23 -8.87 1.57 8.21
C PRO A 23 -9.31 1.94 9.63
N LEU A 24 -9.72 0.94 10.40
CA LEU A 24 -10.12 1.07 11.80
C LEU A 24 -9.13 0.39 12.76
N SER A 25 -8.07 -0.21 12.22
CA SER A 25 -6.98 -0.81 13.00
C SER A 25 -5.64 -0.63 12.28
N ALA A 26 -4.53 -0.85 12.99
CA ALA A 26 -3.19 -0.70 12.42
C ALA A 26 -2.89 -1.81 11.40
N SER A 27 -3.39 -3.02 11.64
CA SER A 27 -3.30 -4.12 10.67
C SER A 27 -4.07 -3.79 9.38
N GLN A 28 -5.25 -3.18 9.46
CA GLN A 28 -5.98 -2.70 8.29
C GLN A 28 -5.20 -1.61 7.54
N ALA A 29 -4.51 -0.71 8.25
CA ALA A 29 -3.64 0.28 7.63
C ALA A 29 -2.45 -0.39 6.89
N TYR A 30 -1.73 -1.33 7.51
CA TYR A 30 -0.66 -2.07 6.82
C TYR A 30 -1.15 -2.84 5.60
N ARG A 31 -2.36 -3.42 5.67
CA ARG A 31 -2.98 -4.08 4.52
C ARG A 31 -3.20 -3.12 3.35
N LEU A 32 -3.73 -1.92 3.63
CA LEU A 32 -3.86 -0.87 2.62
C LEU A 32 -2.50 -0.53 1.99
N GLY A 33 -1.45 -0.43 2.80
CA GLY A 33 -0.08 -0.25 2.30
C GLY A 33 0.33 -1.35 1.32
N VAL A 34 0.16 -2.62 1.71
CA VAL A 34 0.49 -3.78 0.84
C VAL A 34 -0.26 -3.70 -0.49
N GLU A 35 -1.54 -3.36 -0.49
CA GLU A 35 -2.36 -3.22 -1.71
C GLU A 35 -1.87 -2.07 -2.61
N MET A 36 -1.49 -0.93 -2.04
CA MET A 36 -0.97 0.22 -2.78
C MET A 36 0.38 -0.10 -3.43
N HIS A 37 1.30 -0.71 -2.68
CA HIS A 37 2.60 -1.12 -3.22
C HIS A 37 2.47 -2.25 -4.25
N GLY A 38 1.49 -3.16 -4.08
CA GLY A 38 1.15 -4.16 -5.10
C GLY A 38 0.68 -3.51 -6.41
N THR A 39 -0.16 -2.47 -6.31
CA THR A 39 -0.61 -1.68 -7.46
C THR A 39 0.56 -0.99 -8.16
N LEU A 40 1.51 -0.42 -7.42
CA LEU A 40 2.74 0.15 -7.99
C LEU A 40 3.56 -0.88 -8.77
N ILE A 41 3.69 -2.10 -8.25
CA ILE A 41 4.38 -3.18 -8.96
C ILE A 41 3.69 -3.49 -10.29
N THR A 42 2.36 -3.53 -10.32
CA THR A 42 1.60 -3.72 -11.57
C THR A 42 1.94 -2.61 -12.59
N ILE A 43 1.88 -1.35 -12.16
CA ILE A 43 2.21 -0.19 -13.01
C ILE A 43 3.65 -0.29 -13.53
N TYR A 44 4.61 -0.62 -12.66
CA TYR A 44 6.02 -0.75 -13.05
C TYR A 44 6.26 -1.95 -13.98
N ASN A 45 5.54 -3.05 -13.83
CA ASN A 45 5.61 -4.16 -14.78
C ASN A 45 5.12 -3.73 -16.17
N THR A 46 4.00 -3.01 -16.25
CA THR A 46 3.51 -2.46 -17.53
C THR A 46 4.51 -1.47 -18.15
N LEU A 47 5.17 -0.65 -17.34
CA LEU A 47 6.26 0.22 -17.81
C LEU A 47 7.46 -0.58 -18.32
N ALA A 48 7.83 -1.68 -17.65
CA ALA A 48 8.96 -2.52 -18.04
C ALA A 48 8.76 -3.15 -19.42
N GLU A 49 7.54 -3.55 -19.75
CA GLU A 49 7.17 -4.11 -21.07
C GLU A 49 7.34 -3.10 -22.21
N LYS A 50 7.24 -1.80 -21.89
CA LYS A 50 7.34 -0.70 -22.86
C LYS A 50 8.74 -0.10 -22.98
N CYS A 51 9.70 -0.57 -22.18
CA CYS A 51 11.07 -0.05 -22.20
C CYS A 51 11.81 -0.48 -23.46
N ASN A 52 12.24 0.50 -24.27
CA ASN A 52 13.02 0.25 -25.49
C ASN A 52 14.53 0.14 -25.24
N SER A 53 15.01 0.59 -24.08
CA SER A 53 16.43 0.53 -23.70
C SER A 53 16.67 -0.46 -22.57
N LYS A 54 17.81 -1.16 -22.61
CA LYS A 54 18.26 -2.03 -21.52
C LYS A 54 18.48 -1.27 -20.21
N PHE A 55 18.86 0.00 -20.32
CA PHE A 55 19.09 0.86 -19.16
C PHE A 55 17.77 1.14 -18.42
N ASP A 56 16.75 1.61 -19.14
CA ASP A 56 15.43 1.92 -18.55
C ASP A 56 14.81 0.66 -17.93
N LEU A 57 14.90 -0.47 -18.63
CA LEU A 57 14.44 -1.75 -18.11
C LEU A 57 15.13 -2.14 -16.80
N GLN A 58 16.45 -1.91 -16.69
CA GLN A 58 17.17 -2.19 -15.43
C GLN A 58 16.75 -1.26 -14.30
N VAL A 59 16.47 0.01 -14.60
CA VAL A 59 15.98 0.99 -13.61
C VAL A 59 14.60 0.57 -13.10
N VAL A 60 13.66 0.25 -13.99
CA VAL A 60 12.32 -0.20 -13.62
C VAL A 60 12.37 -1.51 -12.83
N LYS A 61 13.22 -2.47 -13.21
CA LYS A 61 13.41 -3.71 -12.43
C LYS A 61 13.92 -3.47 -11.01
N LYS A 62 14.81 -2.48 -10.82
CA LYS A 62 15.25 -2.09 -9.47
C LYS A 62 14.10 -1.48 -8.66
N MET A 63 13.25 -0.67 -9.29
CA MET A 63 12.05 -0.12 -8.64
C MET A 63 11.07 -1.21 -8.22
N ILE A 64 10.77 -2.17 -9.11
CA ILE A 64 9.92 -3.33 -8.78
C ILE A 64 10.48 -4.09 -7.58
N LYS A 65 11.79 -4.35 -7.57
CA LYS A 65 12.44 -5.02 -6.44
C LYS A 65 12.31 -4.22 -5.14
N GLN A 66 12.51 -2.91 -5.20
CA GLN A 66 12.34 -2.05 -4.02
C GLN A 66 10.91 -2.12 -3.48
N GLU A 67 9.90 -2.11 -4.33
CA GLU A 67 8.51 -2.24 -3.89
C GLU A 67 8.19 -3.63 -3.32
N GLN A 68 8.82 -4.69 -3.84
CA GLN A 68 8.72 -6.03 -3.25
C GLN A 68 9.35 -6.06 -1.84
N ASP A 69 10.52 -5.45 -1.67
CA ASP A 69 11.17 -5.34 -0.36
C ASP A 69 10.32 -4.52 0.63
N ASN A 70 9.67 -3.45 0.14
CA ASN A 70 8.72 -2.64 0.91
C ASN A 70 7.49 -3.46 1.32
N ILE A 71 6.90 -4.26 0.42
CA ILE A 71 5.78 -5.17 0.76
C ILE A 71 6.18 -6.13 1.87
N VAL A 72 7.37 -6.73 1.81
CA VAL A 72 7.85 -7.63 2.87
C VAL A 72 7.97 -6.90 4.21
N ALA A 73 8.39 -5.63 4.23
CA ALA A 73 8.41 -4.83 5.44
C ALA A 73 6.99 -4.54 5.97
N LEU A 74 6.06 -4.20 5.08
CA LEU A 74 4.67 -3.94 5.42
C LEU A 74 3.93 -5.19 5.93
N GLU A 75 4.20 -6.36 5.36
CA GLU A 75 3.65 -7.65 5.82
C GLU A 75 4.13 -8.00 7.25
N LYS A 76 5.37 -7.64 7.59
CA LYS A 76 5.87 -7.77 8.97
C LYS A 76 5.13 -6.80 9.91
N GLY A 77 4.95 -5.55 9.48
CA GLY A 77 4.15 -4.55 10.22
C GLY A 77 2.71 -5.02 10.45
N PHE A 78 2.06 -5.53 9.39
CA PHE A 78 0.73 -6.15 9.45
C PHE A 78 0.66 -7.27 10.49
N THR A 79 1.60 -8.21 10.43
CA THR A 79 1.62 -9.37 11.32
C THR A 79 1.82 -8.96 12.78
N PHE A 80 2.72 -8.00 13.02
CA PHE A 80 2.95 -7.46 14.34
C PHE A 80 1.71 -6.74 14.89
N ALA A 81 1.13 -5.83 14.12
CA ALA A 81 -0.07 -5.09 14.50
C ALA A 81 -1.25 -6.02 14.82
N LEU A 82 -1.49 -7.01 13.96
CA LEU A 82 -2.54 -8.00 14.16
C LEU A 82 -2.34 -8.80 15.45
N ASN A 83 -1.11 -9.21 15.76
CA ASN A 83 -0.81 -9.91 17.01
C ASN A 83 -1.06 -9.02 18.24
N CYS A 84 -0.75 -7.72 18.16
CA CYS A 84 -1.07 -6.77 19.23
C CYS A 84 -2.59 -6.58 19.40
N GLU A 85 -3.33 -6.44 18.30
CA GLU A 85 -4.79 -6.32 18.30
C GLU A 85 -5.45 -7.55 18.93
N VAL A 86 -5.04 -8.76 18.53
CA VAL A 86 -5.49 -10.03 19.11
C VAL A 86 -5.13 -10.12 20.59
N GLY A 87 -3.93 -9.71 20.98
CA GLY A 87 -3.51 -9.67 22.38
C GLY A 87 -4.39 -8.75 23.24
N ARG A 88 -4.73 -7.56 22.73
CA ARG A 88 -5.64 -6.61 23.40
C ARG A 88 -7.05 -7.18 23.53
N PHE A 89 -7.57 -7.83 22.49
CA PHE A 89 -8.88 -8.48 22.51
C PHE A 89 -8.96 -9.55 23.62
N TYR A 90 -7.96 -10.42 23.74
CA TYR A 90 -7.97 -11.42 24.81
C TYR A 90 -7.75 -10.81 26.20
N ALA A 91 -6.93 -9.76 26.32
CA ALA A 91 -6.71 -9.07 27.58
C ALA A 91 -7.97 -8.37 28.11
N SER A 92 -8.89 -7.94 27.23
CA SER A 92 -10.19 -7.37 27.60
C SER A 92 -11.26 -8.43 27.90
N GLY A 93 -10.93 -9.72 27.81
CA GLY A 93 -11.91 -10.81 27.93
C GLY A 93 -12.82 -10.94 26.70
N GLY A 94 -12.43 -10.38 25.57
CA GLY A 94 -13.18 -10.40 24.31
C GLY A 94 -14.33 -9.40 24.24
N ILE A 95 -14.32 -8.38 25.10
CA ILE A 95 -15.42 -7.41 25.25
C ILE A 95 -15.18 -6.16 24.40
N GLU A 96 -13.91 -5.75 24.26
CA GLU A 96 -13.54 -4.55 23.52
C GLU A 96 -13.09 -4.87 22.10
N LEU A 97 -13.81 -4.32 21.11
CA LEU A 97 -13.38 -4.26 19.72
C LEU A 97 -12.70 -2.92 19.46
N GLU A 98 -11.42 -2.96 19.09
CA GLU A 98 -10.64 -1.76 18.80
C GLU A 98 -11.25 -0.95 17.65
N GLU A 99 -11.83 -1.63 16.67
CA GLU A 99 -12.45 -1.01 15.50
C GLU A 99 -13.63 -0.10 15.87
N ASP A 100 -14.47 -0.50 16.83
CA ASP A 100 -15.62 0.29 17.29
C ASP A 100 -15.16 1.59 17.94
N ARG A 101 -14.18 1.49 18.85
CA ARG A 101 -13.59 2.65 19.53
C ARG A 101 -12.94 3.61 18.55
N VAL A 102 -12.21 3.08 17.56
CA VAL A 102 -11.57 3.92 16.53
C VAL A 102 -12.63 4.60 15.67
N ALA A 103 -13.69 3.89 15.27
CA ALA A 103 -14.78 4.43 14.47
C ALA A 103 -15.48 5.62 15.16
N GLU A 104 -15.68 5.54 16.47
CA GLU A 104 -16.18 6.67 17.28
C GLU A 104 -15.17 7.82 17.32
N THR A 105 -13.90 7.52 17.53
CA THR A 105 -12.84 8.54 17.67
C THR A 105 -12.61 9.33 16.39
N ILE A 106 -12.77 8.71 15.22
CA ILE A 106 -12.58 9.35 13.92
C ILE A 106 -13.89 9.86 13.30
N ALA A 107 -15.01 9.85 14.02
CA ALA A 107 -16.33 10.16 13.44
C ALA A 107 -16.34 11.49 12.64
N ASP A 108 -15.69 12.52 13.16
CA ASP A 108 -15.61 13.85 12.53
C ASP A 108 -14.66 13.90 11.33
N THR A 109 -13.63 13.04 11.28
CA THR A 109 -12.63 13.00 10.19
C THR A 109 -12.88 11.88 9.20
N ARG A 110 -13.81 10.95 9.47
CA ARG A 110 -14.06 9.74 8.68
C ARG A 110 -14.37 10.02 7.22
N GLN A 111 -15.21 11.02 6.95
CA GLN A 111 -15.53 11.42 5.56
C GLN A 111 -14.30 11.94 4.83
N LEU A 112 -13.43 12.69 5.51
CA LEU A 112 -12.20 13.21 4.92
C LEU A 112 -11.18 12.10 4.67
N ILE A 113 -11.06 11.14 5.58
CA ILE A 113 -10.24 9.92 5.40
C ILE A 113 -10.74 9.17 4.16
N GLN A 114 -12.03 8.86 4.12
CA GLN A 114 -12.66 8.14 3.00
C GLN A 114 -12.41 8.84 1.65
N ARG A 115 -12.58 10.16 1.61
CA ARG A 115 -12.30 10.95 0.40
C ARG A 115 -10.84 10.87 -0.03
N ASN A 116 -9.88 10.88 0.91
CA ASN A 116 -8.47 10.72 0.57
C ASN A 116 -8.17 9.33 0.01
N LEU A 117 -8.78 8.28 0.56
CA LEU A 117 -8.66 6.91 0.05
C LEU A 117 -9.19 6.80 -1.38
N GLU A 118 -10.39 7.35 -1.63
CA GLU A 118 -11.01 7.37 -2.95
C GLU A 118 -10.20 8.16 -3.97
N ASN A 119 -9.67 9.33 -3.57
CA ASN A 119 -8.79 10.13 -4.42
C ASN A 119 -7.49 9.36 -4.75
N CYS A 120 -6.91 8.65 -3.79
CA CYS A 120 -5.72 7.82 -4.03
C CYS A 120 -6.01 6.69 -5.01
N ARG A 121 -7.13 5.97 -4.81
CA ARG A 121 -7.55 4.93 -5.75
C ARG A 121 -7.74 5.48 -7.16
N ALA A 122 -8.50 6.56 -7.31
CA ALA A 122 -8.74 7.18 -8.61
C ALA A 122 -7.44 7.66 -9.28
N HIS A 123 -6.49 8.17 -8.50
CA HIS A 123 -5.16 8.54 -9.00
C HIS A 123 -4.38 7.33 -9.51
N MET A 124 -4.34 6.23 -8.75
CA MET A 124 -3.66 5.00 -9.16
C MET A 124 -4.32 4.37 -10.40
N GLU A 125 -5.65 4.33 -10.48
CA GLU A 125 -6.39 3.85 -11.66
C GLU A 125 -6.11 4.72 -12.89
N THR A 126 -6.07 6.05 -12.73
CA THR A 126 -5.73 6.96 -13.82
C THR A 126 -4.32 6.70 -14.33
N LEU A 127 -3.37 6.57 -13.41
CA LEU A 127 -1.98 6.31 -13.73
C LEU A 127 -1.78 4.95 -14.42
N GLU A 128 -2.43 3.89 -13.92
CA GLU A 128 -2.40 2.57 -14.55
C GLU A 128 -2.91 2.62 -15.99
N ASN A 129 -4.03 3.34 -16.22
CA ASN A 129 -4.59 3.53 -17.56
C ASN A 129 -3.68 4.37 -18.47
N GLU A 130 -3.09 5.45 -17.96
CA GLU A 130 -2.14 6.30 -18.71
C GLU A 130 -0.91 5.49 -19.13
N VAL A 131 -0.35 4.72 -18.20
CA VAL A 131 0.77 3.81 -18.45
C VAL A 131 0.40 2.72 -19.44
N ALA A 132 -0.82 2.17 -19.40
CA ALA A 132 -1.27 1.14 -20.32
C ALA A 132 -1.53 1.68 -21.73
N THR A 133 -2.06 2.90 -21.87
CA THR A 133 -2.51 3.46 -23.17
C THR A 133 -1.45 4.30 -23.87
N THR A 134 -0.50 4.89 -23.14
CA THR A 134 0.47 5.82 -23.72
C THR A 134 1.75 5.10 -24.13
N ASN A 135 2.36 5.52 -25.25
CA ASN A 135 3.74 5.16 -25.61
C ASN A 135 4.69 6.09 -24.84
N ILE A 136 4.91 5.78 -23.57
CA ILE A 136 5.79 6.55 -22.69
C ILE A 136 7.26 6.30 -23.11
N GLN A 137 7.71 7.00 -24.14
CA GLN A 137 9.12 7.01 -24.54
C GLN A 137 9.82 8.15 -23.82
N GLY A 138 10.46 7.87 -22.68
CA GLY A 138 11.39 8.79 -22.00
C GLY A 138 10.95 9.35 -20.65
N GLU A 139 9.70 9.16 -20.22
CA GLU A 139 9.18 9.71 -18.94
C GLU A 139 9.03 8.67 -17.82
N THR A 140 9.43 7.42 -18.05
CA THR A 140 9.28 6.29 -17.11
C THR A 140 9.80 6.59 -15.69
N ILE A 141 10.95 7.25 -15.60
CA ILE A 141 11.58 7.61 -14.31
C ILE A 141 10.81 8.74 -13.63
N ALA A 142 10.29 9.70 -14.40
CA ALA A 142 9.51 10.82 -13.87
C ALA A 142 8.17 10.32 -13.32
N VAL A 143 7.49 9.45 -14.04
CA VAL A 143 6.23 8.82 -13.62
C VAL A 143 6.44 8.03 -12.32
N ALA A 144 7.47 7.18 -12.24
CA ALA A 144 7.77 6.42 -11.03
C ALA A 144 8.10 7.32 -9.83
N GLY A 145 8.91 8.37 -10.03
CA GLY A 145 9.26 9.33 -8.98
C GLY A 145 8.05 10.10 -8.45
N GLN A 146 7.20 10.61 -9.35
CA GLN A 146 5.97 11.32 -8.98
C GLN A 146 5.00 10.43 -8.20
N THR A 147 4.90 9.16 -8.58
CA THR A 147 3.98 8.23 -7.93
C THR A 147 4.42 7.89 -6.51
N LYS A 148 5.73 7.67 -6.27
CA LYS A 148 6.24 7.46 -4.90
C LYS A 148 6.04 8.68 -4.02
N GLU A 149 6.32 9.88 -4.52
CA GLU A 149 6.11 11.12 -3.76
C GLU A 149 4.63 11.38 -3.46
N TYR A 150 3.75 11.08 -4.43
CA TYR A 150 2.31 11.13 -4.18
C TYR A 150 1.89 10.18 -3.06
N LEU A 151 2.36 8.92 -3.10
CA LEU A 151 2.01 7.91 -2.12
C LEU A 151 2.56 8.28 -0.72
N ARG A 152 3.78 8.82 -0.65
CA ARG A 152 4.35 9.39 0.58
C ARG A 152 3.46 10.49 1.16
N ALA A 153 3.11 11.48 0.35
CA ALA A 153 2.27 12.60 0.77
C ALA A 153 0.85 12.16 1.15
N PHE A 154 0.34 11.09 0.53
CA PHE A 154 -0.92 10.46 0.91
C PHE A 154 -0.83 9.82 2.30
N TYR A 155 0.19 9.01 2.57
CA TYR A 155 0.37 8.39 3.89
C TYR A 155 0.57 9.43 4.99
N GLN A 156 1.34 10.49 4.74
CA GLN A 156 1.50 11.60 5.68
C GLN A 156 0.17 12.31 5.99
N ARG A 157 -0.68 12.52 4.97
CA ARG A 157 -2.02 13.08 5.19
C ARG A 157 -2.89 12.14 6.01
N LEU A 158 -2.89 10.83 5.72
CA LEU A 158 -3.64 9.87 6.52
C LEU A 158 -3.17 9.87 7.97
N ALA A 159 -1.85 9.82 8.23
CA ALA A 159 -1.29 9.90 9.58
C ALA A 159 -1.81 11.11 10.39
N GLN A 160 -1.98 12.27 9.74
CA GLN A 160 -2.48 13.49 10.37
C GLN A 160 -3.99 13.45 10.68
N LEU A 161 -4.76 12.61 9.99
CA LEU A 161 -6.22 12.51 10.16
C LEU A 161 -6.62 11.51 11.25
N TYR A 162 -5.70 10.63 11.65
CA TYR A 162 -5.90 9.69 12.76
C TYR A 162 -5.39 10.27 14.08
N PRO A 163 -6.03 9.93 15.21
CA PRO A 163 -5.51 10.26 16.53
C PRO A 163 -4.14 9.61 16.77
N ALA A 164 -3.38 10.13 17.75
CA ALA A 164 -2.14 9.51 18.18
C ALA A 164 -2.40 8.05 18.62
N GLY A 165 -1.69 7.10 18.01
CA GLY A 165 -1.93 5.68 18.23
C GLY A 165 -1.27 4.81 17.16
N ASP A 166 -1.61 3.52 17.18
CA ASP A 166 -0.97 2.52 16.33
C ASP A 166 -1.29 2.73 14.83
N ILE A 167 -2.50 3.18 14.47
CA ILE A 167 -2.88 3.48 13.08
C ILE A 167 -2.04 4.62 12.50
N ARG A 168 -1.90 5.71 13.26
CA ARG A 168 -1.09 6.86 12.86
C ARG A 168 0.36 6.44 12.64
N ARG A 169 0.94 5.67 13.57
CA ARG A 169 2.30 5.15 13.42
C ARG A 169 2.45 4.27 12.18
N ALA A 170 1.47 3.41 11.89
CA ALA A 170 1.50 2.58 10.68
C ALA A 170 1.59 3.44 9.42
N PHE A 171 0.86 4.56 9.33
CA PHE A 171 0.96 5.48 8.19
C PHE A 171 2.27 6.29 8.18
N GLU A 172 2.83 6.65 9.34
CA GLU A 172 4.14 7.27 9.44
C GLU A 172 5.24 6.32 8.93
N ASP A 173 5.23 5.05 9.36
CA ASP A 173 6.15 4.01 8.88
C ASP A 173 6.06 3.83 7.35
N MET A 174 4.85 3.80 6.79
CA MET A 174 4.65 3.69 5.34
C MET A 174 5.23 4.90 4.58
N ALA A 175 5.06 6.10 5.12
CA ALA A 175 5.62 7.30 4.53
C ALA A 175 7.15 7.29 4.55
N GLU A 176 7.77 6.71 5.58
CA GLU A 176 9.23 6.51 5.65
C GLU A 176 9.72 5.51 4.60
N LEU A 177 9.00 4.41 4.37
CA LEU A 177 9.34 3.44 3.32
C LEU A 177 9.25 4.00 1.89
N CYS A 178 8.46 5.07 1.71
CA CYS A 178 8.34 5.77 0.44
C CYS A 178 9.45 6.81 0.19
N GLY A 179 10.15 7.23 1.25
CA GLY A 179 11.17 8.30 1.23
C GLY A 179 12.55 7.89 0.75
#